data_AF-A0A3T0DJD8-F1
#
_entry.id   AF-A0A3T0DJD8-F1
#
_cell.length_a   1.000
_cell.length_b   1.000
_cell.length_c   1.000
_cell.angle_alpha   90.00
_cell.angle_beta   90.00
_cell.angle_gamma   90.00
#
_symmetry.space_group_name_H-M   'P 1'
#
loop_
_entity.id
_entity.type
_entity.pdbx_description
1 polymer ?
#
loop_
_entity_poly.entity_id
_entity_poly.type
_entity_poly.pdbx_seq_one_letter_code
_entity_poly.pdbx_strand_id
1 'polypeptide(L)' 'MKDAIKELLKDRRSLKEAAIVAVLHLVVNFGMHLVGWGNGMFSWWQTLLAAPVIGFFYWLFLSGFRRFANEDVTPPKYRK' A
#
# COMPACT_ATOMS: atom_id res chain seq x y z
N MET A 1 5.24 -5.32 19.34
CA MET A 1 5.49 -4.77 17.98
C MET A 1 5.90 -5.84 16.98
N LYS A 2 6.87 -6.71 17.30
CA LYS A 2 7.35 -7.77 16.38
C LYS A 2 6.23 -8.73 15.92
N ASP A 3 5.32 -9.11 16.82
CA ASP A 3 4.22 -10.03 16.48
C ASP A 3 3.21 -9.43 15.51
N ALA A 4 2.86 -8.15 15.72
CA ALA A 4 1.99 -7.41 14.79
C ALA A 4 2.63 -7.29 13.40
N ILE A 5 3.93 -7.00 13.32
CA ILE A 5 4.65 -6.96 12.03
C ILE A 5 4.66 -8.34 11.36
N LYS A 6 4.88 -9.40 12.14
CA LYS A 6 4.90 -10.78 11.64
C LYS A 6 3.53 -11.21 11.11
N GLU A 7 2.47 -10.75 11.75
CA GLU A 7 1.08 -10.97 11.32
C GLU A 7 0.73 -10.17 10.06
N LEU A 8 1.18 -8.91 9.96
CA LEU A 8 1.03 -8.09 8.75
C LEU A 8 1.79 -8.68 7.54
N LEU A 9 2.99 -9.21 7.75
CA LEU A 9 3.78 -9.91 6.72
C LEU A 9 3.14 -11.24 6.27
N LYS A 10 2.20 -11.76 7.06
CA LYS A 10 1.42 -12.96 6.74
C LYS A 10 0.32 -12.63 5.72
N ASP A 11 -0.12 -11.38 5.62
CA ASP A 11 -1.01 -10.90 4.55
C ASP A 11 -0.22 -10.73 3.23
N ARG A 12 0.08 -11.88 2.62
CA ARG A 12 0.73 -11.99 1.31
C ARG A 12 -0.06 -11.28 0.20
N ARG A 13 -1.38 -11.17 0.36
CA ARG A 13 -2.26 -10.52 -0.62
C ARG A 13 -2.05 -9.01 -0.59
N SER A 14 -2.03 -8.41 0.61
CA SER A 14 -1.71 -6.99 0.80
C SER A 14 -0.30 -6.65 0.33
N LEU A 15 0.69 -7.50 0.62
CA LEU A 15 2.06 -7.34 0.10
C LEU A 15 2.12 -7.33 -1.44
N LYS A 16 1.40 -8.25 -2.09
CA LYS A 16 1.34 -8.33 -3.55
C LYS A 16 0.64 -7.10 -4.14
N GLU A 17 -0.45 -6.64 -3.53
CA GLU A 17 -1.18 -5.44 -3.95
C GLU A 17 -0.33 -4.18 -3.77
N ALA A 18 0.43 -4.07 -2.68
CA ALA A 18 1.37 -2.98 -2.46
C ALA A 18 2.51 -2.94 -3.49
N ALA A 19 3.07 -4.10 -3.83
CA ALA A 19 4.06 -4.21 -4.89
C ALA A 19 3.47 -3.78 -6.25
N ILE A 20 2.23 -4.18 -6.54
CA ILE A 20 1.52 -3.76 -7.75
C ILE A 20 1.30 -2.25 -7.77
N VAL A 21 0.87 -1.63 -6.65
CA VAL A 21 0.67 -0.19 -6.54
C VAL A 21 1.98 0.58 -6.72
N ALA A 22 3.09 0.09 -6.16
CA ALA A 22 4.40 0.70 -6.34
C ALA A 22 4.83 0.69 -7.81
N VAL A 23 4.64 -0.43 -8.51
CA VAL A 23 4.94 -0.55 -9.95
C VAL A 23 3.99 0.32 -10.77
N LEU A 24 2.69 0.32 -10.48
CA LEU A 24 1.70 1.17 -11.15
C LEU A 24 2.05 2.66 -11.00
N HIS A 25 2.48 3.09 -9.82
CA HIS A 25 2.88 4.47 -9.61
C HIS A 25 4.05 4.86 -10.53
N LEU A 26 5.06 4.00 -10.66
CA LEU A 26 6.16 4.20 -11.61
C LEU A 26 5.68 4.24 -13.06
N VAL A 27 4.81 3.31 -13.46
CA VAL A 27 4.28 3.22 -14.84
C VAL A 27 3.45 4.45 -15.21
N VAL A 28 2.55 4.88 -14.32
CA VAL A 28 1.70 6.07 -14.52
C VAL A 28 2.57 7.31 -14.61
N ASN A 29 3.51 7.48 -13.69
CA ASN A 29 4.37 8.67 -13.67
C ASN A 29 5.32 8.71 -14.88
N PHE A 30 5.84 7.55 -15.32
CA PHE A 30 6.58 7.42 -16.58
C PHE A 30 5.72 7.78 -17.80
N GLY A 31 4.48 7.27 -17.87
CA GLY A 31 3.54 7.62 -18.94
C GLY A 31 3.21 9.11 -18.98
N MET A 32 2.97 9.74 -17.81
CA MET A 32 2.75 11.18 -17.69
C MET A 32 3.97 11.98 -18.16
N HIS A 33 5.18 11.50 -17.87
CA HIS A 33 6.42 12.11 -18.33
C HIS A 33 6.60 12.02 -19.86
N LEU A 34 6.19 10.90 -20.48
CA LEU A 34 6.22 10.72 -21.94
C LEU A 34 5.20 11.59 -22.68
N VAL A 35 4.01 11.79 -22.09
CA VAL A 35 2.94 12.62 -22.66
C VAL A 35 3.21 14.12 -22.43
N GLY A 36 4.29 14.48 -21.73
CA GLY A 36 4.63 15.88 -21.40
C GLY A 36 3.73 16.47 -20.30
N TRP A 37 2.91 15.63 -19.65
CA TRP A 37 1.98 16.01 -18.58
C TRP A 37 2.68 15.88 -17.22
N GLY A 38 3.80 16.59 -17.07
CA GLY A 38 4.71 16.40 -15.93
C GLY A 38 5.66 17.59 -15.82
N ASN A 39 5.08 18.74 -15.54
CA ASN A 39 5.82 20.01 -15.53
C ASN A 39 6.62 20.13 -14.22
N GLY A 40 7.89 19.72 -14.23
CA GLY A 40 8.97 20.15 -13.30
C GLY A 40 8.78 19.99 -11.78
N MET A 41 7.63 19.55 -11.26
CA MET A 41 7.33 19.55 -9.83
C MET A 41 8.07 18.46 -9.05
N PHE A 42 8.46 17.37 -9.70
CA PHE A 42 9.24 16.29 -9.08
C PHE A 42 10.30 15.76 -10.04
N SER A 43 11.53 15.65 -9.55
CA SER A 43 12.61 15.00 -10.29
C SER A 43 12.36 13.49 -10.44
N TRP A 44 12.87 12.91 -11.52
CA TRP A 44 12.82 11.46 -11.76
C TRP A 44 13.28 10.62 -10.55
N TRP A 45 14.29 11.11 -9.83
CA TRP A 45 14.81 10.48 -8.61
C TRP A 45 13.82 10.52 -7.45
N GLN A 46 13.06 11.61 -7.29
CA GLN A 46 12.02 11.68 -6.27
C GLN A 46 10.88 10.72 -6.56
N THR A 47 10.49 10.54 -7.83
CA THR A 47 9.48 9.55 -8.23
C THR A 47 9.90 8.12 -7.89
N LEU A 48 11.16 7.78 -8.18
CA LEU A 48 11.75 6.47 -7.87
C LEU A 48 11.78 6.19 -6.36
N LEU A 49 12.04 7.21 -5.55
CA LEU A 49 12.02 7.10 -4.08
C LEU A 49 10.59 7.14 -3.51
N ALA A 50 9.67 7.85 -4.14
CA ALA A 50 8.27 7.95 -3.71
C ALA A 50 7.52 6.63 -3.94
N ALA A 51 7.80 5.90 -5.01
CA ALA A 51 7.14 4.64 -5.33
C ALA A 51 7.20 3.58 -4.20
N PRO A 52 8.37 3.22 -3.63
CA PRO A 52 8.42 2.28 -2.51
C PRO A 52 7.79 2.84 -1.23
N VAL A 53 7.87 4.16 -1.00
CA VAL A 53 7.24 4.82 0.16
C VAL A 53 5.71 4.71 0.06
N ILE A 54 5.14 5.03 -1.11
CA ILE A 54 3.70 4.91 -1.39
C ILE A 54 3.26 3.46 -1.26
N GLY A 55 4.02 2.51 -1.83
CA GLY A 55 3.73 1.08 -1.68
C GLY A 55 3.75 0.63 -0.22
N PHE A 56 4.72 1.10 0.57
CA PHE A 56 4.80 0.80 1.99
C PHE A 56 3.60 1.35 2.77
N PHE A 57 3.22 2.61 2.54
CA PHE A 57 2.03 3.18 3.18
C PHE A 57 0.75 2.45 2.75
N TYR A 58 0.60 2.16 1.46
CA TYR A 58 -0.53 1.38 0.97
C TYR A 58 -0.63 0.02 1.66
N TRP A 59 0.49 -0.71 1.76
CA TRP A 59 0.55 -1.97 2.50
C TRP A 59 0.13 -1.79 3.96
N LEU A 60 0.71 -0.82 4.67
CA LEU A 60 0.48 -0.63 6.09
C LEU A 60 -0.99 -0.30 6.38
N PHE A 61 -1.59 0.60 5.60
CA PHE A 61 -2.99 0.97 5.74
C PHE A 61 -3.92 -0.17 5.35
N LEU A 62 -3.71 -0.81 4.19
CA LEU A 62 -4.62 -1.86 3.71
C LEU A 62 -4.60 -3.08 4.63
N SER A 63 -3.43 -3.47 5.12
CA SER A 63 -3.27 -4.57 6.07
C SER A 63 -3.97 -4.24 7.41
N GLY A 64 -3.85 -2.98 7.87
CA GLY A 64 -4.56 -2.50 9.05
C GLY A 64 -6.08 -2.49 8.88
N PHE A 65 -6.60 -1.94 7.79
CA PHE A 65 -8.03 -1.92 7.51
C PHE A 65 -8.61 -3.31 7.34
N ARG A 66 -7.91 -4.24 6.68
CA ARG A 66 -8.34 -5.64 6.60
C ARG A 66 -8.41 -6.30 7.96
N ARG A 67 -7.48 -5.98 8.86
CA ARG A 67 -7.54 -6.47 10.22
C ARG A 67 -8.78 -5.94 10.95
N PHE A 68 -9.05 -4.63 10.88
CA PHE A 68 -10.26 -4.05 11.48
C PHE A 68 -11.57 -4.60 10.87
N ALA A 69 -11.60 -4.83 9.56
CA ALA A 69 -12.77 -5.38 8.89
C ALA A 69 -13.02 -6.86 9.23
N ASN A 70 -11.97 -7.63 9.52
CA ASN A 70 -12.06 -9.04 9.91
C ASN A 70 -12.09 -9.26 11.43
N GLU A 71 -11.80 -8.24 12.24
CA GLU A 71 -12.05 -8.27 13.67
C GLU A 71 -13.57 -8.25 13.86
N ASP A 72 -14.11 -9.43 14.19
CA ASP A 72 -15.51 -9.64 14.52
C ASP A 72 -15.83 -8.84 15.80
N VAL A 73 -16.21 -7.57 15.64
CA VAL A 73 -16.61 -6.65 16.70
C VAL A 73 -17.93 -7.04 17.37
N THR A 74 -18.51 -8.17 16.98
CA THR A 74 -19.73 -8.71 17.58
C THR A 74 -19.43 -9.10 19.04
N PRO A 75 -20.05 -8.44 20.04
CA PRO A 75 -19.83 -8.79 21.43
C PRO A 75 -20.19 -10.27 21.64
N PRO A 76 -19.44 -11.01 22.48
CA PRO A 76 -19.69 -12.43 22.72
C PRO A 76 -21.11 -12.73 23.24
N LYS A 77 -21.82 -11.70 23.72
CA LYS A 77 -23.23 -11.76 24.13
C LYS A 77 -24.22 -12.03 22.99
N TYR A 78 -23.82 -11.87 21.72
CA TYR A 78 -24.69 -12.05 20.55
C TYR A 78 -24.28 -13.23 19.64
N ARG A 79 -23.31 -14.05 20.08
CA ARG A 79 -22.89 -15.26 19.36
C ARG A 79 -23.93 -16.36 19.63
N LYS A 80 -24.78 -16.66 18.64
CA LYS A 80 -25.69 -17.82 18.65
C LYS A 80 -24.94 -19.12 18.41
#